data_AF-A0A931S3A4-F1
#
_entry.id   AF-A0A931S3A4-F1
#
_cell.length_a   1.000
_cell.length_b   1.000
_cell.length_c   1.000
_cell.angle_alpha   90.00
_cell.angle_beta   90.00
_cell.angle_gamma   90.00
#
_symmetry.space_group_name_H-M   'P 1'
#
loop_
_entity.id
_entity.type
_entity.pdbx_description
1 polymer ?
#
loop_
_entity_poly.entity_id
_entity_poly.type
_entity_poly.pdbx_seq_one_letter_code
_entity_poly.pdbx_strand_id
1 'polypeptide(L)'
;MKINIKKGILAGILGTVAITIVATFGAPMMGLPKMDIAGMLAGVMGGSATLGWIAHFMIGTILAFGYALFQGKLPGPAVVRGALYGIAPWLMAQIVVMPMMGMGFFSGAFTPAFGSLIGHLVYGAVVGIVYSSDATCKSCSA
;
A
#
# COMPACT_ATOMS: atom_id res chain seq x y z
N MET A 1 -12.43 -13.55 13.43
CA MET A 1 -11.00 -13.78 13.12
C MET A 1 -10.16 -13.09 14.19
N LYS A 2 -9.12 -13.75 14.73
CA LYS A 2 -8.17 -13.10 15.65
C LYS A 2 -7.15 -12.32 14.81
N ILE A 3 -7.08 -11.01 14.99
CA ILE A 3 -6.09 -10.16 14.30
C ILE A 3 -4.73 -10.38 14.96
N ASN A 4 -3.73 -10.81 14.19
CA ASN A 4 -2.36 -10.90 14.67
C ASN A 4 -1.69 -9.52 14.54
N ILE A 5 -1.47 -8.86 15.68
CA ILE A 5 -0.91 -7.50 15.75
C ILE A 5 0.50 -7.45 15.13
N LYS A 6 1.36 -8.42 15.46
CA LYS A 6 2.73 -8.48 14.94
C LYS A 6 2.75 -8.58 13.42
N LYS A 7 1.86 -9.42 12.86
CA LYS A 7 1.71 -9.55 11.41
C LYS A 7 1.20 -8.28 10.74
N GLY A 8 0.24 -7.58 11.36
CA GLY A 8 -0.27 -6.33 10.80
C GLY A 8 0.79 -5.24 10.72
N ILE A 9 1.57 -5.08 11.79
CA ILE A 9 2.70 -4.14 11.80
C ILE A 9 3.73 -4.53 10.75
N LEU A 10 4.15 -5.80 10.71
CA LEU A 10 5.15 -6.26 9.75
C LEU A 10 4.67 -6.11 8.29
N ALA A 11 3.43 -6.49 8.01
CA ALA A 11 2.82 -6.35 6.69
C ALA A 11 2.73 -4.89 6.26
N GLY A 12 2.34 -4.01 7.18
CA GLY A 12 2.28 -2.57 6.95
C GLY A 12 3.63 -1.97 6.60
N ILE A 13 4.65 -2.27 7.41
CA ILE A 13 6.02 -1.77 7.19
C ILE A 13 6.57 -2.28 5.86
N LEU A 14 6.53 -3.60 5.62
CA LEU A 14 7.06 -4.19 4.39
C LEU A 14 6.31 -3.73 3.15
N GLY A 15 4.97 -3.62 3.23
CA GLY A 15 4.16 -3.05 2.16
C GLY A 15 4.55 -1.59 1.86
N THR A 16 4.73 -0.77 2.91
CA THR A 16 5.12 0.65 2.77
C THR A 16 6.49 0.79 2.11
N VAL A 17 7.46 -0.04 2.51
CA VAL A 17 8.78 -0.09 1.85
C VAL A 17 8.63 -0.46 0.38
N ALA A 18 7.83 -1.48 0.06
CA ALA A 18 7.64 -1.95 -1.31
C ALA A 18 7.02 -0.87 -2.22
N ILE A 19 5.95 -0.21 -1.79
CA ILE A 19 5.37 0.90 -2.59
C ILE A 19 6.32 2.07 -2.71
N THR A 20 7.12 2.36 -1.68
CA THR A 20 8.13 3.44 -1.76
C THR A 20 9.21 3.13 -2.78
N ILE A 21 9.66 1.87 -2.86
CA ILE A 21 10.60 1.41 -3.89
C ILE A 21 9.98 1.56 -5.28
N VAL A 22 8.73 1.11 -5.47
CA VAL A 22 8.02 1.27 -6.75
C VAL A 22 7.84 2.75 -7.12
N ALA A 23 7.49 3.60 -6.15
CA ALA A 23 7.29 5.03 -6.36
C ALA A 23 8.61 5.77 -6.70
N THR A 24 9.71 5.37 -6.07
CA THR A 24 11.01 6.05 -6.25
C THR A 24 11.74 5.57 -7.50
N PHE A 25 11.76 4.25 -7.73
CA PHE A 25 12.57 3.63 -8.79
C PHE A 25 11.71 3.08 -9.94
N GLY A 26 10.51 2.56 -9.64
CA GLY A 26 9.61 2.04 -10.65
C GLY A 26 8.89 3.13 -11.47
N ALA A 27 8.51 4.25 -10.85
CA ALA A 27 7.82 5.33 -11.55
C ALA A 27 8.64 5.94 -12.71
N PRO A 28 9.94 6.24 -12.56
CA PRO A 28 10.80 6.63 -13.68
C PRO A 28 10.82 5.65 -14.85
N MET A 29 10.78 4.34 -14.56
CA MET A 29 10.74 3.30 -15.61
C MET A 29 9.42 3.28 -16.39
N MET A 30 8.36 3.87 -15.84
CA MET A 30 7.06 4.05 -16.51
C MET A 30 6.94 5.42 -17.20
N GLY A 31 8.02 6.21 -17.27
CA GLY A 31 8.01 7.57 -17.82
C GLY A 31 7.37 8.61 -16.89
N LEU A 32 7.17 8.28 -15.61
CA LEU A 32 6.65 9.18 -14.58
C LEU A 32 7.81 9.78 -13.76
N PRO A 33 7.64 10.99 -13.20
CA PRO A 33 8.62 11.51 -12.26
C PRO A 33 8.72 10.61 -11.01
N LYS A 34 9.89 10.60 -10.37
CA LYS A 34 10.06 9.98 -9.05
C LYS A 34 9.03 10.56 -8.09
N MET A 35 8.37 9.70 -7.32
CA MET A 35 7.36 10.13 -6.36
C MET A 35 7.92 10.02 -4.93
N ASP A 36 8.16 11.17 -4.30
CA ASP A 36 8.53 11.24 -2.90
C ASP A 36 7.27 11.34 -2.03
N ILE A 37 6.69 10.18 -1.70
CA ILE A 37 5.45 10.10 -0.91
C ILE A 37 5.64 10.71 0.49
N ALA A 38 6.81 10.52 1.10
CA ALA A 38 7.09 11.07 2.42
C ALA A 38 7.22 12.60 2.37
N GLY A 39 7.92 13.15 1.37
CA GLY A 39 8.01 14.60 1.16
C GLY A 39 6.66 15.23 0.82
N MET A 40 5.85 14.54 0.02
CA MET A 40 4.47 14.87 -0.29
C MET A 40 3.60 14.99 0.97
N LEU A 41 3.64 13.99 1.85
CA LEU A 41 2.93 14.01 3.14
C LEU A 41 3.51 15.07 4.09
N ALA A 42 4.84 15.25 4.09
CA ALA A 42 5.49 16.28 4.88
C ALA A 42 4.98 17.67 4.49
N GLY A 43 4.82 17.95 3.20
CA GLY A 43 4.32 19.24 2.70
C GLY A 43 2.95 19.62 3.29
N VAL A 44 2.02 18.68 3.40
CA VAL A 44 0.70 18.92 4.00
C VAL A 44 0.70 18.88 5.54
N MET A 45 1.78 18.40 6.16
CA MET A 45 1.95 18.30 7.61
C MET A 45 2.92 19.36 8.18
N GLY A 46 3.13 20.48 7.48
CA GLY A 46 3.97 21.58 7.95
C GLY A 46 5.47 21.45 7.63
N GLY A 47 5.83 20.55 6.70
CA GLY A 47 7.17 20.48 6.08
C GLY A 47 8.17 19.51 6.73
N SER A 48 7.82 18.84 7.84
CA SER A 48 8.74 17.92 8.50
C SER A 48 8.83 16.57 7.77
N ALA A 49 9.99 16.28 7.18
CA ALA A 49 10.25 15.00 6.51
C ALA A 49 10.04 13.80 7.45
N THR A 50 10.44 13.94 8.72
CA THR A 50 10.21 12.91 9.75
C THR A 50 8.73 12.63 9.95
N LEU A 51 7.89 13.67 10.01
CA LEU A 51 6.45 13.50 10.13
C LEU A 51 5.84 12.84 8.88
N GLY A 52 6.32 13.21 7.69
CA GLY A 52 5.89 12.58 6.44
C GLY A 52 6.17 11.07 6.41
N TRP A 53 7.36 10.64 6.85
CA TRP A 53 7.69 9.22 6.96
C TRP A 53 6.86 8.50 8.03
N ILE A 54 6.69 9.10 9.21
CA ILE A 54 5.83 8.54 10.27
C ILE A 54 4.42 8.34 9.73
N ALA A 55 3.86 9.34 9.04
CA ALA A 55 2.54 9.25 8.44
C ALA A 55 2.46 8.14 7.40
N HIS A 56 3.46 8.02 6.50
CA HIS A 56 3.46 7.00 5.46
C HIS A 56 3.43 5.58 6.06
N PHE A 57 4.31 5.30 7.02
CA PHE A 57 4.35 4.01 7.71
C PHE A 57 3.11 3.73 8.56
N MET A 58 2.57 4.77 9.22
CA MET A 58 1.34 4.65 10.00
C MET A 58 0.15 4.30 9.11
N ILE A 59 -0.04 5.01 7.99
CA ILE A 59 -1.11 4.77 7.02
C ILE A 59 -0.98 3.35 6.46
N GLY A 60 0.21 2.96 6.00
CA GLY A 60 0.45 1.59 5.52
C GLY A 60 0.13 0.53 6.58
N THR A 61 0.48 0.77 7.84
CA THR A 61 0.15 -0.15 8.93
C THR A 61 -1.35 -0.26 9.19
N ILE A 62 -2.08 0.87 9.22
CA ILE A 62 -3.53 0.90 9.38
C ILE A 62 -4.21 0.16 8.22
N LEU A 63 -3.77 0.38 6.99
CA LEU A 63 -4.30 -0.28 5.81
C LEU A 63 -4.01 -1.79 5.83
N ALA A 64 -2.87 -2.24 6.35
CA ALA A 64 -2.58 -3.66 6.51
C ALA A 64 -3.51 -4.34 7.54
N PHE A 65 -3.88 -3.64 8.62
CA PHE A 65 -4.92 -4.11 9.54
C PHE A 65 -6.30 -4.20 8.86
N GLY A 66 -6.62 -3.26 7.98
CA GLY A 66 -7.81 -3.36 7.13
C GLY A 66 -7.83 -4.64 6.30
N TYR A 67 -6.70 -5.03 5.69
CA TYR A 67 -6.60 -6.29 4.94
C TYR A 67 -6.96 -7.49 5.82
N ALA A 68 -6.50 -7.51 7.09
CA ALA A 68 -6.79 -8.61 8.01
C ALA A 68 -8.30 -8.88 8.18
N LEU A 69 -9.12 -7.84 8.09
CA LEU A 69 -10.58 -7.89 8.23
C LEU A 69 -11.28 -8.36 6.94
N PHE A 70 -10.74 -8.00 5.78
CA PHE A 70 -11.39 -8.23 4.48
C PHE A 70 -10.82 -9.40 3.68
N GLN A 71 -9.65 -9.93 4.03
CA GLN A 71 -8.96 -10.99 3.27
C GLN A 71 -9.81 -12.25 3.01
N GLY A 72 -10.76 -12.58 3.90
CA GLY A 72 -11.64 -13.74 3.74
C GLY A 72 -12.74 -13.57 2.69
N LYS A 73 -12.98 -12.34 2.22
CA LYS A 73 -13.95 -12.02 1.17
C LYS A 73 -13.33 -11.91 -0.22
N LEU A 74 -11.99 -11.91 -0.29
CA LEU A 74 -11.26 -11.70 -1.54
C LEU A 74 -10.82 -13.05 -2.12
N PRO A 75 -11.04 -13.27 -3.43
CA PRO A 75 -10.74 -14.55 -4.05
C PRO A 75 -9.25 -14.71 -4.34
N GLY A 76 -8.84 -15.98 -4.56
CA GLY A 76 -7.53 -16.33 -5.09
C GLY A 76 -6.44 -16.52 -4.02
N PRO A 77 -5.21 -16.85 -4.47
CA PRO A 77 -4.07 -17.06 -3.59
C PRO A 77 -3.64 -15.76 -2.89
N ALA A 78 -2.81 -15.89 -1.85
CA ALA A 78 -2.40 -14.81 -0.96
C ALA A 78 -1.94 -13.52 -1.68
N VAL A 79 -1.10 -13.68 -2.69
CA VAL A 79 -0.57 -12.59 -3.52
C VAL A 79 -1.70 -11.88 -4.27
N VAL A 80 -2.60 -12.63 -4.89
CA VAL A 80 -3.70 -12.11 -5.73
C VAL A 80 -4.73 -11.39 -4.87
N ARG A 81 -5.21 -12.01 -3.78
CA ARG A 81 -6.15 -11.34 -2.87
C ARG A 81 -5.54 -10.09 -2.24
N GLY A 82 -4.24 -10.10 -1.95
CA GLY A 82 -3.51 -8.93 -1.49
C GLY A 82 -3.49 -7.81 -2.54
N ALA A 83 -3.12 -8.13 -3.78
CA ALA A 83 -3.12 -7.16 -4.87
C ALA A 83 -4.53 -6.58 -5.11
N LEU A 84 -5.57 -7.42 -5.12
CA LEU A 84 -6.97 -6.97 -5.22
C LEU A 84 -7.36 -6.03 -4.08
N TYR A 85 -6.93 -6.33 -2.85
CA TYR A 85 -7.13 -5.43 -1.72
C TYR A 85 -6.47 -4.06 -1.96
N GLY A 86 -5.29 -4.03 -2.58
CA GLY A 86 -4.55 -2.81 -2.92
C GLY A 86 -5.33 -1.77 -3.74
N ILE A 87 -6.37 -2.20 -4.46
CA ILE A 87 -7.28 -1.29 -5.19
C ILE A 87 -8.00 -0.33 -4.22
N ALA A 88 -8.37 -0.78 -3.02
CA ALA A 88 -9.06 0.08 -2.05
C ALA A 88 -8.16 1.19 -1.48
N PRO A 89 -6.93 0.90 -0.99
CA PRO A 89 -5.91 1.92 -0.72
C PRO A 89 -5.65 2.86 -1.90
N TRP A 90 -5.56 2.34 -3.12
CA TRP A 90 -5.35 3.18 -4.30
C TRP A 90 -6.49 4.16 -4.52
N LEU A 91 -7.74 3.69 -4.45
CA LEU A 91 -8.91 4.57 -4.54
C LEU A 91 -8.88 5.63 -3.44
N MET A 92 -8.62 5.25 -2.19
CA MET A 92 -8.47 6.18 -1.08
C MET A 92 -7.39 7.24 -1.36
N ALA A 93 -6.23 6.82 -1.89
CA ALA A 93 -5.19 7.76 -2.27
C ALA A 93 -5.67 8.74 -3.35
N GLN A 94 -6.26 8.23 -4.44
CA GLN A 94 -6.63 9.05 -5.59
C GLN A 94 -7.86 9.95 -5.37
N ILE A 95 -8.78 9.59 -4.46
CA ILE A 95 -10.03 10.35 -4.23
C ILE A 95 -10.03 11.16 -2.93
N VAL A 96 -9.14 10.84 -1.99
CA VAL A 96 -9.04 11.54 -0.70
C VAL A 96 -7.70 12.25 -0.58
N VAL A 97 -6.60 11.48 -0.61
CA VAL A 97 -5.26 12.02 -0.29
C VAL A 97 -4.79 12.99 -1.36
N MET A 98 -4.86 12.63 -2.65
CA MET A 98 -4.39 13.50 -3.74
C MET A 98 -5.18 14.82 -3.83
N PRO A 99 -6.53 14.85 -3.73
CA PRO A 99 -7.28 16.10 -3.62
C PRO A 99 -6.92 16.94 -2.39
N MET A 100 -6.74 16.32 -1.22
CA MET A 100 -6.32 17.03 0.00
C MET A 100 -4.95 17.69 -0.16
N MET A 101 -4.08 17.14 -1.02
CA MET A 101 -2.79 17.72 -1.37
C MET A 101 -2.86 18.76 -2.51
N GLY A 102 -4.05 19.08 -3.03
CA GLY A 102 -4.22 20.04 -4.13
C GLY A 102 -3.94 19.46 -5.52
N MET A 103 -3.74 18.15 -5.66
CA MET A 103 -3.42 17.49 -6.93
C MET A 103 -4.67 17.04 -7.72
N GLY A 104 -5.87 17.31 -7.19
CA GLY A 104 -7.15 16.92 -7.80
C GLY A 104 -7.47 15.42 -7.72
N PHE A 105 -8.67 15.05 -8.17
CA PHE A 105 -9.08 13.64 -8.26
C PHE A 105 -8.21 12.89 -9.26
N PHE A 106 -7.81 11.66 -8.93
CA PHE A 106 -6.94 10.84 -9.77
C PHE A 106 -5.64 11.57 -10.13
N SER A 107 -5.05 12.29 -9.18
CA SER A 107 -3.82 13.07 -9.38
C SER A 107 -3.89 14.08 -10.53
N GLY A 108 -5.11 14.47 -10.94
CA GLY A 108 -5.37 15.41 -12.04
C GLY A 108 -5.20 14.81 -13.44
N ALA A 109 -4.74 13.56 -13.57
CA ALA A 109 -4.53 12.91 -14.87
C ALA A 109 -4.49 11.38 -14.77
N PHE A 110 -4.90 10.70 -15.85
CA PHE A 110 -4.91 9.23 -15.91
C PHE A 110 -3.52 8.61 -15.68
N THR A 111 -2.47 9.13 -16.32
CA THR A 111 -1.13 8.54 -16.27
C THR A 111 -0.54 8.43 -14.85
N PRO A 112 -0.47 9.50 -14.02
CA PRO A 112 0.03 9.39 -12.65
C PRO A 112 -0.90 8.53 -11.76
N ALA A 113 -2.22 8.61 -11.96
CA ALA A 113 -3.16 7.74 -11.24
C ALA A 113 -2.89 6.26 -11.52
N PHE A 114 -2.77 5.89 -12.79
CA PHE A 114 -2.48 4.52 -13.22
C PHE A 114 -1.08 4.07 -12.78
N GLY A 115 -0.06 4.93 -12.87
CA GLY A 115 1.28 4.60 -12.38
C GLY A 115 1.30 4.31 -10.88
N SER A 116 0.55 5.07 -10.09
CA SER A 116 0.42 4.81 -8.65
C SER A 116 -0.36 3.53 -8.33
N LEU A 117 -1.24 3.06 -9.22
CA LEU A 117 -1.97 1.79 -9.03
C LEU A 117 -1.00 0.63 -8.89
N ILE A 118 0.05 0.58 -9.71
CA ILE A 118 1.08 -0.47 -9.65
C ILE A 118 1.71 -0.54 -8.26
N GLY A 119 2.06 0.61 -7.67
CA GLY A 119 2.59 0.69 -6.32
C GLY A 119 1.64 0.12 -5.27
N HIS A 120 0.34 0.41 -5.38
CA HIS A 120 -0.68 -0.09 -4.44
C HIS A 120 -0.99 -1.57 -4.63
N LEU A 121 -0.97 -2.09 -5.86
CA LEU A 121 -1.07 -3.52 -6.12
C LEU A 121 0.12 -4.27 -5.51
N VAL A 122 1.34 -3.74 -5.65
CA VAL A 122 2.55 -4.31 -5.03
C VAL A 122 2.48 -4.25 -3.50
N TYR A 123 2.08 -3.10 -2.93
CA TYR A 123 1.80 -2.98 -1.50
C TYR A 123 0.84 -4.07 -1.02
N GLY A 124 -0.29 -4.22 -1.70
CA GLY A 124 -1.32 -5.19 -1.36
C GLY A 124 -0.81 -6.63 -1.46
N ALA A 125 -0.08 -6.96 -2.53
CA ALA A 125 0.53 -8.27 -2.72
C ALA A 125 1.47 -8.64 -1.56
N VAL A 126 2.35 -7.71 -1.14
CA VAL A 126 3.26 -7.90 -0.01
C VAL A 126 2.48 -8.12 1.29
N VAL A 127 1.46 -7.32 1.56
CA VAL A 127 0.58 -7.51 2.73
C VAL A 127 -0.06 -8.90 2.70
N GLY A 128 -0.61 -9.31 1.56
CA GLY A 128 -1.23 -10.63 1.40
C GLY A 128 -0.28 -11.79 1.68
N ILE A 129 0.96 -11.70 1.20
CA ILE A 129 2.03 -12.68 1.47
C ILE A 129 2.31 -12.76 2.97
N VAL A 130 2.62 -11.64 3.63
CA VAL A 130 3.01 -11.62 5.05
C VAL A 130 1.92 -12.22 5.94
N TYR A 131 0.65 -11.94 5.65
CA TYR A 131 -0.46 -12.55 6.38
C TYR A 131 -0.56 -14.06 6.16
N SER A 132 -0.18 -14.56 4.98
CA SER A 132 -0.18 -16.00 4.66
C SER A 132 0.99 -16.79 5.22
N SER A 133 2.09 -16.14 5.64
CA SER A 133 3.34 -16.81 6.06
C SER A 133 3.27 -17.65 7.36
N ASP A 134 2.11 -17.79 8.01
CA ASP A 134 1.91 -18.78 9.11
C ASP A 134 0.91 -19.88 8.74
N ALA A 135 0.48 -19.97 7.48
CA ALA A 135 -0.19 -21.17 6.99
C ALA A 135 0.89 -22.23 6.78
N THR A 136 1.43 -22.77 7.88
CA THR A 136 2.16 -24.03 7.89
C THR A 136 1.37 -25.01 7.04
N CYS A 137 2.04 -25.62 6.06
CA CYS A 137 1.44 -26.57 5.13
C CYS A 137 0.56 -27.58 5.89
N LYS A 138 -0.77 -27.39 5.88
CA LYS A 138 -1.73 -28.32 6.48
C LYS A 138 -2.07 -29.50 5.55
N SER A 139 -1.49 -29.54 4.35
CA SER A 139 -1.73 -30.58 3.35
C SER A 139 -0.45 -31.18 2.75
N CYS A 140 0.72 -30.99 3.37
CA CYS A 140 1.92 -31.75 3.04
C CYS A 140 1.84 -33.12 3.74
N SER A 141 0.80 -33.90 3.45
CA SER A 141 0.62 -35.28 3.87
C SER A 141 -0.42 -35.92 2.96
N ALA A 142 0.06 -36.54 1.88
CA ALA A 142 -0.52 -37.70 1.21
C ALA A 142 0.58 -38.35 0.37
#